data_AF-A0A9Q9ANG4-F1
#
_entry.id   AF-A0A9Q9ANG4-F1
#
_cell.length_a   1.000
_cell.length_b   1.000
_cell.length_c   1.000
_cell.angle_alpha   90.00
_cell.angle_beta   90.00
_cell.angle_gamma   90.00
#
_symmetry.space_group_name_H-M   'P 1'
#
loop_
_entity.id
_entity.type
_entity.pdbx_description
1 polymer ?
#
loop_
_entity_poly.entity_id
_entity_poly.type
_entity_poly.pdbx_seq_one_letter_code
_entity_poly.pdbx_strand_id
1 'polypeptide(L)'
;MIEYREATLQDLNSLSTIFPRSFHKVNPFMKQLIPDTPVVRTWWRRIFEADIENPNCHVLIALDESTSEVVGSVQLRGMKRGSHFGGFMAEHSITKDHDAETWSAAIKAFAANEERIVGDRDRYLIEVMCVDHEY
;
A
#
# COMPACT_ATOMS: atom_id res chain seq x y z
N MET A 1 -21.54 6.28 -9.14
CA MET A 1 -20.94 5.49 -10.25
C MET A 1 -19.47 5.34 -9.89
N ILE A 2 -18.85 4.22 -10.26
CA ILE A 2 -17.44 3.98 -9.95
C ILE A 2 -16.60 4.25 -11.20
N GLU A 3 -15.69 5.22 -11.10
CA GLU A 3 -14.67 5.51 -12.10
C GLU A 3 -13.40 4.72 -11.78
N TYR A 4 -12.80 4.08 -12.79
CA TYR A 4 -11.50 3.40 -12.66
C TYR A 4 -10.43 4.16 -13.46
N ARG A 5 -9.35 4.57 -12.79
CA ARG A 5 -8.24 5.32 -13.42
C ARG A 5 -6.94 5.19 -12.63
N GLU A 6 -5.85 5.69 -13.17
CA GLU A 6 -4.66 5.94 -12.38
C GLU A 6 -4.91 7.07 -11.37
N ALA A 7 -4.28 6.94 -10.19
CA ALA A 7 -4.29 7.96 -9.17
C ALA A 7 -3.48 9.18 -9.63
N THR A 8 -3.90 10.33 -9.13
CA THR A 8 -3.22 11.61 -9.27
C THR A 8 -2.92 12.17 -7.88
N LEU A 9 -2.13 13.24 -7.81
CA LEU A 9 -1.84 13.91 -6.54
C LEU A 9 -3.10 14.44 -5.82
N GLN A 10 -4.22 14.63 -6.54
CA GLN A 10 -5.49 15.08 -5.96
C GLN A 10 -6.13 13.98 -5.10
N ASP A 11 -5.81 12.71 -5.35
CA ASP A 11 -6.41 11.55 -4.67
C ASP A 11 -5.72 11.23 -3.32
N LEU A 12 -4.58 11.87 -3.04
CA LEU A 12 -3.72 11.57 -1.89
C LEU A 12 -4.44 11.66 -0.54
N ASN A 13 -5.36 12.61 -0.38
CA ASN A 13 -6.11 12.75 0.86
C ASN A 13 -6.97 11.51 1.13
N SER A 14 -7.73 11.03 0.13
CA SER A 14 -8.55 9.82 0.29
C SER A 14 -7.68 8.57 0.42
N LEU A 15 -6.65 8.44 -0.43
CA LEU A 15 -5.70 7.31 -0.41
C LEU A 15 -4.99 7.16 0.95
N SER A 16 -4.64 8.25 1.63
CA SER A 16 -3.96 8.20 2.93
C SER A 16 -4.74 7.46 4.03
N THR A 17 -6.03 7.20 3.81
CA THR A 17 -6.92 6.50 4.73
C THR A 17 -7.52 5.21 4.16
N ILE A 18 -7.18 4.80 2.93
CA ILE A 18 -7.79 3.61 2.33
C ILE A 18 -7.42 2.32 3.09
N PHE A 19 -6.16 2.19 3.53
CA PHE A 19 -5.69 1.00 4.25
C PHE A 19 -6.52 0.70 5.52
N PRO A 20 -6.69 1.64 6.47
CA PRO A 20 -7.51 1.37 7.64
C PRO A 20 -8.98 1.10 7.31
N ARG A 21 -9.55 1.79 6.31
CA ARG A 21 -10.94 1.53 5.85
C ARG A 21 -11.11 0.11 5.32
N SER A 22 -10.09 -0.43 4.65
CA SER A 22 -10.10 -1.80 4.10
C SER A 22 -9.85 -2.89 5.12
N PHE A 23 -8.85 -2.73 5.98
CA PHE A 23 -8.34 -3.85 6.78
C PHE A 23 -8.78 -3.83 8.24
N HIS A 24 -8.93 -2.66 8.88
CA HIS A 24 -8.97 -2.60 10.35
C HIS A 24 -10.23 -3.20 10.96
N LYS A 25 -11.33 -3.25 10.21
CA LYS A 25 -12.59 -3.86 10.67
C LYS A 25 -12.52 -5.39 10.76
N VAL A 26 -11.74 -6.02 9.88
CA VAL A 26 -11.73 -7.48 9.70
C VAL A 26 -10.40 -8.15 10.01
N ASN A 27 -9.32 -7.37 10.14
CA ASN A 27 -7.98 -7.87 10.36
C ASN A 27 -7.28 -7.13 11.52
N PRO A 28 -7.42 -7.63 12.76
CA PRO A 28 -6.78 -7.04 13.94
C PRO A 28 -5.25 -6.99 13.84
N PHE A 29 -4.63 -7.97 13.18
CA PHE A 29 -3.18 -7.98 12.96
C PHE A 29 -2.74 -6.80 12.09
N MET A 30 -3.43 -6.54 10.97
CA MET A 30 -3.12 -5.38 10.12
C MET A 30 -3.38 -4.05 10.83
N LYS A 31 -4.39 -4.00 11.70
CA LYS A 31 -4.63 -2.84 12.56
C LYS A 31 -3.49 -2.58 13.55
N GLN A 32 -2.91 -3.64 14.12
CA GLN A 32 -1.75 -3.53 15.00
C GLN A 32 -0.47 -3.16 14.22
N LEU A 33 -0.27 -3.77 13.06
CA LEU A 33 0.93 -3.57 12.23
C LEU A 33 0.99 -2.14 11.65
N ILE A 34 -0.14 -1.62 11.18
CA ILE A 34 -0.28 -0.30 10.55
C ILE A 34 -1.45 0.43 11.23
N PRO A 35 -1.20 1.11 12.35
CA PRO A 35 -2.27 1.78 13.11
C PRO A 35 -2.75 3.04 12.40
N ASP A 36 -4.02 3.39 12.64
CA ASP A 36 -4.63 4.58 12.03
C ASP A 36 -4.37 5.82 12.90
N THR A 37 -3.20 6.44 12.71
CA THR A 37 -2.83 7.68 13.38
C THR A 37 -2.53 8.79 12.36
N PRO A 38 -2.59 10.07 12.75
CA PRO A 38 -2.22 11.17 11.86
C PRO A 38 -0.79 11.05 11.28
N VAL A 39 0.14 10.50 12.06
CA VAL A 39 1.54 10.31 11.64
C VAL A 39 1.63 9.19 10.60
N VAL A 40 0.90 8.09 10.80
CA VAL A 40 0.85 6.98 9.83
C VAL A 40 0.09 7.36 8.55
N ARG A 41 -0.97 8.17 8.63
CA ARG A 41 -1.65 8.72 7.44
C ARG A 41 -0.70 9.61 6.62
N THR A 42 0.12 10.42 7.28
CA THR A 42 1.16 11.22 6.60
C THR A 42 2.21 10.33 5.94
N TRP A 43 2.57 9.23 6.58
CA TRP A 43 3.47 8.23 6.02
C TRP A 43 2.87 7.56 4.77
N TRP A 44 1.60 7.13 4.82
CA TRP A 44 0.89 6.61 3.65
C TRP A 44 0.82 7.62 2.50
N ARG A 45 0.50 8.88 2.81
CA ARG A 45 0.47 9.95 1.81
C ARG A 45 1.79 10.07 1.05
N ARG A 46 2.93 10.01 1.76
CA ARG A 46 4.26 10.07 1.14
C ARG A 46 4.57 8.86 0.26
N ILE A 47 4.11 7.68 0.65
CA ILE A 47 4.27 6.46 -0.17
C ILE A 47 3.48 6.60 -1.46
N PHE A 48 2.20 6.94 -1.37
CA PHE A 48 1.36 7.12 -2.56
C PHE A 48 1.87 8.25 -3.46
N GLU A 49 2.34 9.36 -2.89
CA GLU A 49 2.96 10.44 -3.65
C GLU A 49 4.19 9.96 -4.42
N ALA A 50 5.10 9.24 -3.75
CA ALA A 50 6.28 8.67 -4.39
C ALA A 50 5.94 7.64 -5.47
N ASP A 51 4.93 6.79 -5.25
CA ASP A 51 4.50 5.80 -6.25
C ASP A 51 3.80 6.44 -7.45
N ILE A 52 3.00 7.50 -7.26
CA ILE A 52 2.35 8.24 -8.35
C ILE A 52 3.39 8.93 -9.24
N GLU A 53 4.47 9.42 -8.65
CA GLU A 53 5.56 10.10 -9.40
C GLU A 53 6.56 9.12 -10.03
N ASN A 54 6.54 7.85 -9.63
CA ASN A 54 7.49 6.85 -10.10
C ASN A 54 6.97 6.16 -11.37
N PRO A 55 7.64 6.28 -12.53
CA PRO A 55 7.19 5.69 -13.79
C PRO A 55 7.22 4.15 -13.82
N ASN A 56 7.82 3.52 -12.80
CA ASN A 56 7.85 2.07 -12.63
C ASN A 56 6.80 1.56 -11.64
N CYS A 57 6.01 2.47 -11.04
CA CYS A 57 4.89 2.15 -10.19
C CYS A 57 3.57 2.56 -10.87
N HIS A 58 2.49 1.86 -10.54
CA HIS A 58 1.14 2.23 -10.94
C HIS A 58 0.23 2.16 -9.71
N VAL A 59 -0.43 3.27 -9.40
CA VAL A 59 -1.47 3.31 -8.37
C VAL A 59 -2.81 3.40 -9.09
N LEU A 60 -3.50 2.26 -9.21
CA LEU A 60 -4.82 2.18 -9.83
C LEU A 60 -5.88 2.39 -8.75
N ILE A 61 -6.92 3.18 -9.04
CA ILE A 61 -7.98 3.47 -8.08
C ILE A 61 -9.37 3.20 -8.66
N ALA A 62 -10.30 2.93 -7.74
CA ALA A 62 -11.74 3.03 -7.94
C ALA A 62 -12.24 4.24 -7.16
N LEU A 63 -12.79 5.24 -7.86
CA LEU A 63 -13.33 6.47 -7.28
C LEU A 63 -14.86 6.42 -7.32
N ASP A 64 -15.52 6.66 -6.18
CA ASP A 64 -16.95 6.93 -6.19
C ASP A 64 -17.20 8.40 -6.52
N GLU A 65 -17.74 8.65 -7.72
CA GLU A 65 -18.00 10.00 -8.22
C GLU A 65 -19.01 10.79 -7.36
N SER A 66 -19.87 10.10 -6.60
CA SER A 66 -20.88 10.77 -5.77
C SER A 66 -20.29 11.40 -4.50
N THR A 67 -19.23 10.81 -3.98
CA THR A 67 -18.52 11.25 -2.77
C THR A 67 -17.16 11.87 -3.08
N SER A 68 -16.66 11.67 -4.29
CA SER A 68 -15.27 11.98 -4.68
C SER A 68 -14.23 11.30 -3.79
N GLU A 69 -14.56 10.12 -3.27
CA GLU A 69 -13.66 9.31 -2.43
C GLU A 69 -13.12 8.09 -3.18
N VAL A 70 -11.88 7.73 -2.90
CA VAL A 70 -11.28 6.48 -3.36
C VAL A 70 -11.84 5.34 -2.53
N VAL A 71 -12.50 4.39 -3.17
CA VAL A 71 -13.15 3.24 -2.53
C VAL A 71 -12.42 1.92 -2.80
N GLY A 72 -11.44 1.94 -3.68
CA GLY A 72 -10.51 0.84 -3.86
C GLY A 72 -9.20 1.30 -4.47
N SER A 73 -8.13 0.58 -4.19
CA SER A 73 -6.82 0.83 -4.78
C SER A 73 -6.00 -0.43 -4.99
N VAL A 74 -5.13 -0.41 -5.99
CA VAL A 74 -4.09 -1.41 -6.22
C VAL A 74 -2.78 -0.68 -6.49
N GLN A 75 -1.75 -0.95 -5.70
CA GLN A 75 -0.39 -0.50 -5.94
C GLN A 75 0.39 -1.60 -6.67
N LEU A 76 0.93 -1.29 -7.84
CA LEU A 76 1.74 -2.17 -8.65
C LEU A 76 3.14 -1.59 -8.79
N ARG A 77 4.16 -2.44 -8.71
CA ARG A 77 5.56 -2.05 -8.96
C ARG A 77 6.22 -3.00 -9.94
N GLY A 78 6.85 -2.45 -10.97
CA GLY A 78 7.71 -3.23 -11.87
C GLY A 78 8.96 -3.70 -11.14
N MET A 79 9.09 -5.00 -10.93
CA MET A 79 10.27 -5.61 -10.34
C MET A 79 11.14 -6.18 -11.45
N LYS A 80 12.44 -5.90 -11.38
CA LYS A 80 13.44 -6.50 -12.27
C LYS A 80 14.15 -7.63 -11.57
N ARG A 81 14.75 -8.52 -12.35
CA ARG A 81 15.70 -9.50 -11.82
C ARG A 81 16.74 -8.80 -10.94
N GLY A 82 16.97 -9.33 -9.73
CA GLY A 82 17.88 -8.77 -8.74
C GLY A 82 17.32 -7.62 -7.89
N SER A 83 16.06 -7.22 -8.07
CA SER A 83 15.40 -6.28 -7.15
C SER A 83 15.27 -6.86 -5.74
N HIS A 84 15.35 -6.00 -4.72
CA HIS A 84 15.14 -6.42 -3.33
C HIS A 84 13.69 -6.87 -3.11
N PHE A 85 13.51 -7.92 -2.33
CA PHE A 85 12.18 -8.43 -1.95
C PHE A 85 11.58 -7.62 -0.79
N GLY A 86 10.26 -7.63 -0.67
CA GLY A 86 9.52 -6.94 0.40
C GLY A 86 8.90 -5.59 0.02
N GLY A 87 9.13 -5.13 -1.21
CA GLY A 87 8.40 -3.99 -1.80
C GLY A 87 8.54 -2.67 -1.04
N PHE A 88 7.57 -1.77 -1.17
CA PHE A 88 7.63 -0.45 -0.52
C PHE A 88 7.75 -0.55 1.01
N MET A 89 7.18 -1.60 1.61
CA MET A 89 7.24 -1.78 3.06
C MET A 89 8.66 -2.02 3.58
N ALA A 90 9.58 -2.48 2.72
CA ALA A 90 11.00 -2.59 3.02
C ALA A 90 11.78 -1.30 2.73
N GLU A 91 11.28 -0.44 1.83
CA GLU A 91 11.96 0.79 1.38
C GLU A 91 11.67 2.00 2.27
N HIS A 92 10.47 2.07 2.86
CA HIS A 92 10.06 3.22 3.66
C HIS A 92 10.30 2.99 5.16
N SER A 93 11.03 3.92 5.78
CA SER A 93 11.22 3.92 7.24
C SER A 93 9.87 4.05 7.95
N ILE A 94 9.64 3.21 8.96
CA ILE A 94 8.46 3.29 9.82
C ILE A 94 8.45 4.55 10.66
N THR A 95 7.26 4.87 11.17
CA THR A 95 7.05 5.96 12.14
C THR A 95 7.16 5.44 13.57
N LYS A 96 7.25 6.35 14.54
CA LYS A 96 7.21 6.02 15.98
C LYS A 96 5.93 5.32 16.45
N ASP A 97 4.87 5.36 15.64
CA ASP A 97 3.57 4.76 15.97
C ASP A 97 3.48 3.30 15.50
N HIS A 98 4.45 2.82 14.72
CA HIS A 98 4.56 1.41 14.36
C HIS A 98 5.26 0.63 15.46
N ASP A 99 4.82 -0.59 15.72
CA ASP A 99 5.57 -1.55 16.53
C ASP A 99 6.76 -2.08 15.71
N ALA A 100 7.97 -1.61 16.03
CA ALA A 100 9.15 -1.89 15.23
C ALA A 100 9.54 -3.37 15.18
N GLU A 101 9.28 -4.12 16.25
CA GLU A 101 9.59 -5.54 16.33
C GLU A 101 8.64 -6.34 15.43
N THR A 102 7.34 -6.12 15.57
CA THR A 102 6.28 -6.74 14.76
C THR A 102 6.45 -6.38 13.28
N TRP A 103 6.76 -5.11 12.98
CA TRP A 103 7.05 -4.66 11.62
C TRP A 103 8.24 -5.41 11.01
N SER A 104 9.38 -5.42 11.71
CA SER A 104 10.60 -6.08 11.22
C SER A 104 10.37 -7.57 10.97
N ALA A 105 9.65 -8.25 11.86
CA ALA A 105 9.28 -9.64 11.69
C ALA A 105 8.38 -9.86 10.46
N ALA A 106 7.36 -9.01 10.26
CA ALA A 106 6.45 -9.10 9.13
C ALA A 106 7.16 -8.90 7.79
N ILE A 107 8.01 -7.86 7.67
CA ILE A 107 8.72 -7.57 6.40
C ILE A 107 9.69 -8.69 6.04
N LYS A 108 10.43 -9.24 7.02
CA LYS A 108 11.28 -10.41 6.79
C LYS A 108 10.48 -11.61 6.29
N ALA A 109 9.30 -11.86 6.87
CA ALA A 109 8.44 -12.95 6.46
C ALA A 109 7.87 -12.73 5.04
N PHE A 110 7.49 -11.51 4.67
CA PHE A 110 7.02 -11.19 3.31
C PHE A 110 8.15 -11.37 2.29
N ALA A 111 9.32 -10.79 2.54
CA ALA A 111 10.47 -10.88 1.64
C ALA A 111 10.92 -12.34 1.42
N ALA A 112 11.03 -13.13 2.50
CA ALA A 112 11.42 -14.54 2.39
C ALA A 112 10.38 -15.39 1.62
N ASN A 113 9.09 -15.11 1.79
CA ASN A 113 8.04 -15.80 1.04
C ASN A 113 8.02 -15.39 -0.43
N GLU A 114 8.23 -14.11 -0.72
CA GLU A 114 8.31 -13.60 -2.08
C GLU A 114 9.46 -14.25 -2.84
N GLU A 115 10.66 -14.29 -2.25
CA GLU A 115 11.83 -14.96 -2.82
C GLU A 115 11.55 -16.44 -3.11
N ARG A 116 10.98 -17.15 -2.14
CA ARG A 116 10.71 -18.59 -2.24
C ARG A 116 9.66 -18.92 -3.31
N ILE A 117 8.59 -18.14 -3.41
CA ILE A 117 7.43 -18.45 -4.27
C ILE A 117 7.65 -17.94 -5.69
N VAL A 118 8.13 -16.70 -5.81
CA VAL A 118 8.16 -15.97 -7.08
C VAL A 118 9.53 -16.09 -7.74
N GLY A 119 10.59 -16.16 -6.94
CA GLY A 119 11.97 -16.24 -7.40
C GLY A 119 12.46 -14.99 -8.12
N ASP A 120 13.61 -15.14 -8.77
CA ASP A 120 14.34 -14.05 -9.40
C ASP A 120 13.94 -13.86 -10.88
N ARG A 121 12.88 -13.07 -11.12
CA ARG A 121 12.34 -12.78 -12.45
C ARG A 121 11.71 -11.39 -12.53
N ASP A 122 11.72 -10.83 -13.73
CA ASP A 122 10.94 -9.66 -14.09
C ASP A 122 9.45 -9.92 -13.87
N ARG A 123 8.76 -9.01 -13.16
CA ARG A 123 7.33 -9.15 -12.81
C ARG A 123 6.73 -7.80 -12.40
N TYR A 124 5.41 -7.76 -12.25
CA TYR A 124 4.78 -6.76 -11.40
C TYR A 124 4.53 -7.35 -10.00
N LEU A 125 4.91 -6.62 -8.97
CA LEU A 125 4.55 -6.87 -7.58
C LEU A 125 3.27 -6.10 -7.26
N ILE A 126 2.24 -6.79 -6.77
CA ILE A 126 1.11 -6.14 -6.11
C ILE A 126 1.55 -5.86 -4.68
N GLU A 127 1.77 -4.60 -4.39
CA GLU A 127 2.30 -4.10 -3.12
C GLU A 127 1.22 -4.08 -2.03
N VAL A 128 0.07 -3.50 -2.37
CA VAL A 128 -1.14 -3.52 -1.56
C VAL A 128 -2.36 -3.48 -2.46
N MET A 129 -3.42 -4.14 -2.02
CA MET A 129 -4.74 -4.01 -2.62
C MET A 129 -5.73 -3.72 -1.50
N CYS A 130 -6.51 -2.66 -1.69
CA CYS A 130 -7.44 -2.14 -0.70
C CYS A 130 -8.83 -2.00 -1.34
N VAL A 131 -9.87 -2.39 -0.62
CA VAL A 131 -11.28 -2.10 -0.95
C VAL A 131 -11.93 -1.59 0.33
N ASP A 132 -12.59 -0.44 0.28
CA ASP A 132 -13.30 0.12 1.42
C ASP A 132 -14.39 -0.87 1.87
N HIS A 133 -14.48 -1.12 3.18
CA HIS A 133 -15.39 -2.14 3.71
C HIS A 133 -16.88 -1.82 3.49
N GLU A 134 -17.22 -0.58 3.15
CA GLU A 134 -18.59 -0.18 2.83
C GLU A 134 -19.02 -0.52 1.38
N TYR A 135 -18.14 -1.09 0.55
CA TYR A 135 -18.37 -1.46 -0.85
C TYR A 135 -18.17 -2.97 -1.08
#